data_AF-A0A2N5C4L1-F1
#
_entry.id   AF-A0A2N5C4L1-F1
#
_cell.length_a   1.000
_cell.length_b   1.000
_cell.length_c   1.000
_cell.angle_alpha   90.00
_cell.angle_beta   90.00
_cell.angle_gamma   90.00
#
_symmetry.space_group_name_H-M   'P 1'
#
loop_
_entity.id
_entity.type
_entity.pdbx_description
1 polymer ?
#
loop_
_entity_poly.entity_id
_entity_poly.type
_entity_poly.pdbx_seq_one_letter_code
_entity_poly.pdbx_strand_id
1 'polypeptide(L)'
;MSIVRAGSKAEAIRLLASEQALGLELDYETGWQDAIELGRLGEKRGIKVQYRGQESIAVRSREALQEGLGRPKTTFRQRNLYCQFDLGLLADRELLDLEAKASRLGDYILAGHLLREVDTVWA
;
A
#
# COMPACT_ATOMS: atom_id res chain seq x y z
N MET A 1 13.48 17.83 -3.40
CA MET A 1 12.80 17.83 -2.09
C MET A 1 11.75 16.71 -2.16
N SER A 2 11.94 15.64 -1.39
CA SER A 2 11.29 14.34 -1.62
C SER A 2 10.28 13.99 -0.53
N ILE A 3 9.39 13.05 -0.84
CA ILE A 3 8.61 12.33 0.17
C ILE A 3 9.49 11.18 0.66
N VAL A 4 9.72 11.11 1.97
CA VAL A 4 10.46 10.02 2.62
C VAL A 4 9.50 9.11 3.35
N ARG A 5 9.94 7.89 3.65
CA ARG A 5 9.14 6.87 4.30
C ARG A 5 9.83 6.38 5.56
N ALA A 6 9.07 6.24 6.64
CA ALA A 6 9.52 5.63 7.88
C ALA A 6 8.84 4.28 8.10
N GLY A 7 9.64 3.26 8.38
CA GLY A 7 9.19 1.93 8.80
C GLY A 7 9.00 1.79 10.31
N SER A 8 9.19 2.87 11.08
CA SER A 8 8.93 2.89 12.53
C SER A 8 8.76 4.32 13.06
N LYS A 9 8.17 4.47 14.25
CA LYS A 9 8.10 5.75 14.97
C LYS A 9 9.47 6.37 15.20
N ALA A 10 10.46 5.57 15.59
CA ALA A 10 11.81 6.06 15.86
C ALA A 10 12.47 6.62 14.60
N GLU A 11 12.29 5.95 13.45
CA GLU A 11 12.77 6.44 12.17
C GLU A 11 12.04 7.70 11.71
N ALA A 12 10.71 7.76 11.91
CA ALA A 12 9.91 8.94 11.61
C ALA A 12 10.43 10.18 12.36
N ILE A 13 10.73 10.05 13.65
CA ILE A 13 11.29 11.14 14.46
C ILE A 13 12.65 11.60 13.92
N ARG A 14 13.53 10.66 13.52
CA ARG A 14 14.82 10.99 12.90
C ARG A 14 14.65 11.74 11.58
N LEU A 15 13.73 11.27 10.71
CA LEU A 15 13.45 11.90 9.42
C LEU A 15 12.80 13.28 9.56
N LEU A 16 11.95 13.47 10.56
CA LEU A 16 11.41 14.80 10.86
C LEU A 16 12.50 15.76 11.33
N ALA A 17 13.60 15.26 11.91
CA ALA A 17 14.70 16.08 12.37
C ALA A 17 15.68 16.45 11.25
N SER A 18 15.61 15.80 10.09
CA SER A 18 16.38 16.20 8.92
C SER A 18 15.58 17.20 8.08
N GLU A 19 16.21 18.31 7.68
CA GLU A 19 15.55 19.39 6.90
C GLU A 19 15.34 19.03 5.41
N GLN A 20 15.32 17.75 5.06
CA GLN A 20 15.47 17.28 3.68
C GLN A 20 14.17 16.80 3.01
N ALA A 21 13.07 16.71 3.75
CA ALA A 21 11.80 16.15 3.27
C ALA A 21 10.69 17.20 3.14
N LEU A 22 9.89 17.10 2.07
CA LEU A 22 8.62 17.84 1.98
C LEU A 22 7.46 17.09 2.66
N GLY A 23 7.59 15.77 2.77
CA GLY A 23 6.56 14.93 3.35
C GLY A 23 7.16 13.64 3.90
N LEU A 24 6.46 13.08 4.88
CA LEU A 24 6.82 11.84 5.54
C LEU A 24 5.63 10.88 5.50
N GLU A 25 5.83 9.72 4.90
CA GLU A 25 4.89 8.60 4.98
C GLU A 25 5.25 7.69 6.15
N LEU A 26 4.27 7.44 7.02
CA LEU A 26 4.34 6.40 8.04
C LEU A 26 3.93 5.08 7.38
N ASP A 27 4.86 4.15 7.29
CA ASP A 27 4.67 2.84 6.66
C ASP A 27 5.06 1.73 7.63
N TYR A 28 4.24 1.58 8.66
CA TYR A 28 4.33 0.51 9.65
C TYR A 28 2.95 0.28 10.26
N GLU A 29 2.74 -0.92 10.80
CA GLU A 29 1.43 -1.43 11.24
C GLU A 29 0.66 -0.49 12.17
N THR A 30 1.36 0.13 13.13
CA THR A 30 0.77 1.06 14.10
C THR A 30 0.88 2.53 13.70
N GLY A 31 1.28 2.84 12.46
CA GLY A 31 1.50 4.22 11.99
C GLY A 31 0.28 5.11 12.11
N TRP A 32 -0.93 4.55 12.05
CA TRP A 32 -2.19 5.27 12.26
C TRP A 32 -2.32 5.86 13.69
N GLN A 33 -1.74 5.20 14.70
CA GLN A 33 -1.77 5.67 16.09
C GLN A 33 -0.86 6.87 16.28
N ASP A 34 0.28 6.87 15.60
CA ASP A 34 1.30 7.92 15.70
C ASP A 34 1.03 9.11 14.78
N ALA A 35 0.17 8.95 13.76
CA ALA A 35 -0.06 9.95 12.71
C ALA A 35 -0.45 11.33 13.25
N ILE A 36 -1.21 11.39 14.34
CA ILE A 36 -1.64 12.66 14.95
C ILE A 36 -0.46 13.37 15.62
N GLU A 37 0.28 12.65 16.47
CA GLU A 37 1.42 13.21 17.21
C GLU A 37 2.53 13.64 16.24
N LEU A 38 2.91 12.74 15.34
CA LEU A 38 3.94 13.00 14.33
C LEU A 38 3.49 14.06 13.33
N GLY A 39 2.19 14.13 13.01
CA GLY A 39 1.60 15.20 12.20
C GLY A 39 1.83 16.58 12.79
N ARG A 40 1.57 16.75 14.10
CA ARG A 40 1.85 18.02 14.80
C ARG A 40 3.34 18.35 14.84
N LEU A 41 4.20 17.35 14.97
CA LEU A 41 5.66 17.54 14.95
C LEU A 41 6.14 17.96 13.56
N GLY A 42 5.61 17.34 12.51
CA GLY A 42 5.94 17.68 11.12
C GLY A 42 5.46 19.07 10.72
N GLU A 43 4.24 19.47 11.13
CA GLU A 43 3.69 20.80 10.85
C GLU A 43 4.61 21.93 11.36
N LYS A 44 5.14 21.79 12.58
CA LYS A 44 6.12 22.74 13.15
C LYS A 44 7.40 22.88 12.33
N ARG A 45 7.69 21.91 11.46
CA ARG A 45 8.88 21.84 10.60
C ARG A 45 8.53 21.98 9.12
N GLY A 46 7.27 22.28 8.78
CA GLY A 46 6.82 22.37 7.39
C GLY A 46 6.77 21.04 6.64
N ILE A 47 6.77 19.90 7.35
CA ILE A 47 6.75 18.55 6.76
C ILE A 47 5.35 17.95 6.91
N LYS A 48 4.72 17.60 5.79
CA LYS A 48 3.40 16.93 5.82
C LYS A 48 3.57 15.45 6.16
N VAL A 49 3.15 15.04 7.34
CA VAL A 49 3.12 13.62 7.74
C VAL A 49 1.80 12.99 7.31
N GLN A 50 1.87 11.79 6.74
CA GLN A 50 0.69 11.04 6.29
C GLN A 50 0.85 9.56 6.64
N TYR A 51 -0.27 8.93 6.96
CA TYR A 51 -0.40 7.48 7.04
C TYR A 51 -1.36 7.03 5.94
N ARG A 52 -0.97 5.98 5.20
CA ARG A 52 -1.83 5.34 4.20
C ARG A 52 -1.91 3.86 4.54
N GLY A 53 -3.09 3.40 4.97
CA GLY A 53 -3.30 1.99 5.32
C GLY A 53 -3.53 1.07 4.11
N GLN A 54 -3.88 1.64 2.96
CA GLN A 54 -4.21 0.88 1.77
C GLN A 54 -3.68 1.55 0.50
N GLU A 55 -3.50 0.75 -0.54
CA GLU A 55 -3.21 1.17 -1.91
C GLU A 55 -4.07 0.41 -2.91
N SER A 56 -4.46 1.08 -3.99
CA SER A 56 -5.29 0.51 -5.04
C SER A 56 -4.43 0.12 -6.24
N ILE A 57 -4.46 -1.17 -6.59
CA ILE A 57 -3.65 -1.73 -7.68
C ILE A 57 -4.57 -2.19 -8.80
N ALA A 58 -4.37 -1.64 -10.00
CA ALA A 58 -5.01 -2.16 -11.20
C ALA A 58 -4.23 -3.38 -11.70
N VAL A 59 -4.90 -4.53 -11.83
CA VAL A 59 -4.29 -5.79 -12.27
C VAL A 59 -4.84 -6.15 -13.65
N ARG A 60 -4.00 -6.09 -14.68
CA ARG A 60 -4.43 -6.19 -16.08
C ARG A 60 -4.66 -7.62 -16.57
N SER A 61 -4.04 -8.60 -15.92
CA SER A 61 -4.04 -9.99 -16.37
C SER A 61 -3.92 -10.96 -15.20
N ARG A 62 -4.27 -12.23 -15.45
CA ARG A 62 -4.08 -13.34 -14.52
C ARG A 62 -2.60 -13.50 -14.15
N GLU A 63 -1.72 -13.41 -15.15
CA GLU A 63 -0.27 -13.56 -15.00
C GLU A 63 0.29 -12.46 -14.10
N ALA A 64 -0.17 -11.21 -14.30
CA ALA A 64 0.20 -10.07 -13.47
C ALA A 64 -0.26 -10.24 -12.02
N LEU A 65 -1.44 -10.84 -11.79
CA LEU A 65 -1.93 -11.16 -10.44
C LEU A 65 -1.01 -12.18 -9.77
N GLN A 66 -0.71 -13.28 -10.47
CA GLN A 66 0.14 -14.35 -9.95
C GLN A 66 1.55 -13.85 -9.60
N GLU A 67 2.15 -13.08 -10.51
CA GLU A 67 3.48 -12.51 -10.34
C GLU A 67 3.49 -11.46 -9.21
N GLY A 68 2.53 -10.53 -9.21
CA GLY A 68 2.44 -9.48 -8.19
C GLY A 68 2.21 -10.01 -6.77
N LEU A 69 1.42 -11.09 -6.64
CA LEU A 69 1.29 -11.82 -5.37
C LEU A 69 2.55 -12.60 -5.00
N GLY A 70 3.41 -12.95 -5.95
CA GLY A 70 4.70 -13.60 -5.71
C GLY A 70 5.80 -12.65 -5.24
N ARG A 71 5.66 -11.35 -5.50
CA ARG A 71 6.64 -10.33 -5.11
C ARG A 71 6.49 -9.96 -3.62
N PRO A 72 7.60 -9.83 -2.86
CA PRO A 72 7.57 -9.31 -1.50
C PRO A 72 6.93 -7.92 -1.44
N LYS A 73 6.20 -7.64 -0.37
CA LYS A 73 5.64 -6.30 -0.15
C LYS A 73 6.74 -5.33 0.25
N THR A 74 6.72 -4.16 -0.37
CA THR A 74 7.63 -3.06 -0.05
C THR A 74 7.03 -2.08 0.97
N THR A 75 5.80 -2.35 1.41
CA THR A 75 5.03 -1.54 2.35
C THR A 75 4.20 -2.42 3.28
N PHE A 76 3.72 -1.83 4.38
CA PHE A 76 2.74 -2.46 5.27
C PHE A 76 1.29 -2.29 4.79
N ARG A 77 1.08 -1.58 3.69
CA ARG A 77 -0.27 -1.26 3.18
C ARG A 77 -1.00 -2.51 2.74
N GLN A 78 -2.30 -2.57 3.00
CA GLN A 78 -3.17 -3.52 2.32
C GLN A 78 -3.25 -3.15 0.83
N ARG A 79 -3.03 -4.12 -0.07
CA ARG A 79 -3.21 -3.91 -1.51
C ARG A 79 -4.62 -4.32 -1.90
N ASN A 80 -5.39 -3.38 -2.42
CA ASN A 80 -6.69 -3.65 -3.03
C ASN A 80 -6.44 -3.93 -4.53
N LEU A 81 -6.52 -5.20 -4.92
CA LEU A 81 -6.17 -5.73 -6.24
C LEU A 81 -7.41 -5.75 -7.15
N TYR A 82 -7.59 -4.67 -7.90
CA TYR A 82 -8.71 -4.49 -8.83
C TYR A 82 -8.41 -5.21 -10.15
N CYS A 83 -8.97 -6.41 -10.33
CA CYS A 83 -8.74 -7.24 -11.50
C CYS A 83 -9.56 -6.74 -12.70
N GLN A 84 -8.87 -6.29 -13.76
CA GLN A 84 -9.45 -5.78 -15.00
C GLN A 84 -9.69 -6.87 -16.05
N PHE A 85 -9.51 -8.13 -15.66
CA PHE A 85 -9.86 -9.32 -16.41
C PHE A 85 -11.01 -10.04 -15.70
N ASP A 86 -11.71 -10.91 -16.44
CA ASP A 86 -12.84 -11.65 -15.89
C ASP A 86 -12.36 -12.77 -14.95
N LEU A 87 -12.60 -12.60 -13.66
CA LEU A 87 -12.30 -13.60 -12.63
C LEU A 87 -13.11 -14.89 -12.83
N GLY A 88 -14.28 -14.82 -13.48
CA GLY A 88 -15.11 -15.98 -13.80
C GLY A 88 -14.50 -16.91 -14.86
N LEU A 89 -13.45 -16.48 -15.55
CA LEU A 89 -12.68 -17.33 -16.47
C LEU A 89 -11.62 -18.18 -15.76
N LEU A 90 -11.36 -17.93 -14.47
CA LEU A 90 -10.48 -18.76 -13.66
C LEU A 90 -11.21 -20.03 -13.23
N ALA A 91 -10.48 -21.13 -13.12
CA ALA A 91 -11.02 -22.33 -12.49
C ALA A 91 -11.28 -22.05 -11.00
N ASP A 92 -12.38 -22.56 -10.44
CA ASP A 92 -12.78 -22.30 -9.04
C ASP A 92 -11.63 -22.51 -8.04
N ARG A 93 -10.87 -23.60 -8.21
CA ARG A 93 -9.73 -23.91 -7.35
C ARG A 93 -8.61 -22.88 -7.47
N GLU A 94 -8.36 -22.39 -8.68
CA GLU A 94 -7.34 -21.37 -8.90
C GLU A 94 -7.72 -20.04 -8.25
N LEU A 95 -8.98 -19.61 -8.40
CA LEU A 95 -9.44 -18.37 -7.76
C LEU A 95 -9.31 -18.47 -6.24
N LEU A 96 -9.73 -19.59 -5.64
CA LEU A 96 -9.59 -19.84 -4.20
C LEU A 96 -8.12 -19.80 -3.74
N ASP A 97 -7.20 -20.40 -4.50
CA ASP A 97 -5.78 -20.38 -4.17
C ASP A 97 -5.19 -18.95 -4.24
N LEU A 98 -5.63 -18.15 -5.22
CA LEU A 98 -5.23 -16.75 -5.37
C LEU A 98 -5.79 -15.88 -4.24
N GLU A 99 -7.06 -16.05 -3.88
CA GLU A 99 -7.70 -15.35 -2.77
C GLU A 99 -7.05 -15.71 -1.42
N ALA A 100 -6.74 -16.99 -1.19
CA ALA A 100 -6.03 -17.43 -0.01
C ALA A 100 -4.62 -16.82 0.06
N LYS A 101 -3.92 -16.75 -1.08
CA LYS A 101 -2.59 -16.12 -1.17
C LYS A 101 -2.66 -14.62 -0.89
N ALA A 102 -3.60 -13.91 -1.51
CA ALA A 102 -3.85 -12.49 -1.26
C ALA A 102 -4.16 -12.23 0.23
N SER A 103 -5.04 -13.02 0.82
CA SER A 103 -5.44 -12.87 2.23
C SER A 103 -4.27 -13.03 3.19
N ARG A 104 -3.36 -13.99 2.96
CA ARG A 104 -2.14 -14.16 3.78
C ARG A 104 -1.20 -12.96 3.72
N LEU A 105 -1.23 -12.20 2.62
CA LEU A 105 -0.44 -10.99 2.42
C LEU A 105 -1.16 -9.73 2.92
N GLY A 106 -2.39 -9.87 3.44
CA GLY A 106 -3.24 -8.75 3.81
C GLY A 106 -3.75 -7.97 2.61
N ASP A 107 -3.96 -8.63 1.47
CA ASP A 107 -4.48 -8.04 0.25
C ASP A 107 -5.90 -8.52 -0.04
N TYR A 108 -6.63 -7.75 -0.86
CA TYR A 108 -8.00 -8.08 -1.28
C TYR A 108 -8.11 -8.12 -2.80
N ILE A 109 -8.66 -9.20 -3.35
CA ILE A 109 -9.03 -9.27 -4.77
C ILE A 109 -10.41 -8.63 -4.94
N LEU A 110 -10.52 -7.69 -5.88
CA LEU A 110 -11.72 -6.91 -6.13
C LEU A 110 -12.04 -6.88 -7.64
N ALA A 111 -13.31 -6.70 -7.95
CA ALA A 111 -13.75 -6.51 -9.33
C ALA A 111 -13.22 -5.18 -9.89
N GLY A 112 -12.65 -5.20 -11.10
CA GLY A 112 -12.00 -4.05 -11.72
C GLY A 112 -12.88 -2.82 -11.88
N HIS A 113 -14.20 -2.98 -12.06
CA HIS A 113 -15.14 -1.87 -12.20
C HIS A 113 -15.34 -1.05 -10.91
N LEU A 114 -14.89 -1.55 -9.76
CA LEU A 114 -14.94 -0.82 -8.48
C LEU A 114 -13.77 0.17 -8.31
N LEU A 115 -12.79 0.11 -9.21
CA LEU A 115 -11.60 0.95 -9.18
C LEU A 115 -11.97 2.41 -9.46
N ARG A 116 -11.53 3.31 -8.57
CA ARG A 116 -11.72 4.75 -8.72
C ARG A 116 -10.40 5.47 -9.00
N GLU A 117 -9.39 5.18 -8.20
CA GLU A 117 -8.06 5.75 -8.28
C GLU A 117 -7.02 4.63 -8.28
N VAL A 118 -5.96 4.80 -9.06
CA VAL A 118 -4.88 3.81 -9.22
C VAL A 118 -3.62 4.35 -8.59
N ASP A 119 -3.07 3.61 -7.63
CA ASP A 119 -1.74 3.86 -7.10
C ASP A 119 -0.67 3.17 -7.95
N THR A 120 -0.93 1.92 -8.36
CA THR A 120 0.03 1.08 -9.10
C THR A 120 -0.69 0.22 -10.13
N VAL A 121 0.01 -0.13 -11.22
CA VAL A 121 -0.47 -1.06 -12.24
C VAL A 121 0.40 -2.31 -12.25
N TRP A 122 -0.22 -3.49 -12.22
CA TRP A 122 0.41 -4.76 -12.55
C TRP A 122 -0.05 -5.18 -13.96
N ALA A 123 0.90 -5.39 -14.86
CA ALA A 123 0.66 -5.64 -16.29
C ALA A 123 1.27 -6.97 -16.71
#